data_AF-A0A9E4GP87-F1
#
_entry.id   AF-A0A9E4GP87-F1
#
_cell.length_a   1.000
_cell.length_b   1.000
_cell.length_c   1.000
_cell.angle_alpha   90.00
_cell.angle_beta   90.00
_cell.angle_gamma   90.00
#
_symmetry.space_group_name_H-M   'P 1'
#
loop_
_entity.id
_entity.type
_entity.pdbx_description
1 polymer ?
#
loop_
_entity_poly.entity_id
_entity_poly.type
_entity_poly.pdbx_seq_one_letter_code
_entity_poly.pdbx_strand_id
1 'polypeptide(L)' 'MLPLRASRLVYGVNGTALIRGIDLRLEAGPRTVIMGANGAGKSLLLRLLHGLLQPTSGTIAW' A
#
# COMPACT_ATOMS: atom_id res chain seq x y z
N MET A 1 12.76 -5.45 -2.23
CA MET A 1 13.04 -6.15 -3.50
C MET A 1 11.71 -6.29 -4.22
N LEU A 2 11.72 -6.70 -5.49
CA LEU A 2 10.51 -7.06 -6.22
C LEU A 2 10.64 -8.55 -6.59
N PRO A 3 9.54 -9.32 -6.64
CA PRO A 3 8.16 -8.87 -6.60
C PRO A 3 7.67 -8.47 -5.20
N LEU A 4 6.88 -7.39 -5.13
CA LEU A 4 6.20 -6.98 -3.90
C LEU A 4 4.73 -7.40 -3.98
N ARG A 5 4.22 -8.01 -2.92
CA ARG A 5 2.79 -8.34 -2.79
C ARG A 5 2.21 -7.73 -1.54
N ALA A 6 1.10 -7.00 -1.70
CA ALA A 6 0.24 -6.58 -0.61
C ALA A 6 -1.05 -7.41 -0.67
N SER A 7 -1.52 -7.90 0.48
CA SER A 7 -2.75 -8.69 0.55
C SER A 7 -3.67 -8.19 1.65
N ARG A 8 -4.90 -7.84 1.27
CA ARG A 8 -5.92 -7.20 2.11
C ARG A 8 -5.35 -6.06 2.96
N LEU A 9 -4.52 -5.22 2.35
CA LEU A 9 -3.79 -4.17 3.04
C LEU A 9 -4.77 -3.10 3.57
N VAL A 10 -4.79 -2.91 4.89
CA VAL A 10 -5.61 -1.91 5.56
C VAL A 10 -4.72 -1.01 6.41
N TYR A 11 -5.00 0.28 6.36
CA TYR A 11 -4.42 1.23 7.30
C TYR A 11 -5.48 2.24 7.73
N GLY A 12 -5.65 2.38 9.03
CA GLY A 12 -6.57 3.34 9.62
C GLY A 12 -5.96 4.03 10.83
N VAL A 13 -6.45 5.25 11.10
CA VAL A 13 -6.06 6.06 12.24
C VAL A 13 -7.33 6.52 12.93
N ASN A 14 -7.39 6.42 14.26
CA ASN A 14 -8.55 6.84 15.06
C ASN A 14 -9.88 6.27 14.54
N GLY A 15 -9.90 4.98 14.19
CA GLY A 15 -11.09 4.30 13.67
C GLY A 15 -11.44 4.61 12.21
N THR A 16 -10.76 5.54 11.55
CA THR A 16 -10.99 5.88 10.14
C THR A 16 -10.03 5.13 9.22
N ALA A 17 -10.56 4.28 8.34
CA ALA A 17 -9.76 3.61 7.32
C ALA A 17 -9.36 4.57 6.19
N LEU A 18 -8.06 4.78 6.03
CA LEU A 18 -7.45 5.60 4.97
C LEU A 18 -7.02 4.74 3.77
N ILE A 19 -6.66 3.49 4.01
CA ILE A 19 -6.48 2.44 2.99
C ILE A 19 -7.42 1.29 3.34
N ARG A 20 -8.21 0.84 2.35
CA ARG A 20 -9.36 -0.06 2.55
C ARG A 20 -9.20 -1.38 1.80
N GLY A 21 -8.35 -2.27 2.32
CA GLY A 21 -8.27 -3.66 1.84
C GLY A 21 -7.71 -3.77 0.42
N ILE A 22 -6.54 -3.19 0.16
CA ILE A 22 -5.91 -3.25 -1.17
C ILE A 22 -5.18 -4.59 -1.33
N ASP A 23 -5.46 -5.27 -2.45
CA ASP A 23 -4.64 -6.35 -2.98
C ASP A 23 -3.82 -5.80 -4.18
N LEU A 24 -2.50 -5.95 -4.11
CA LEU A 24 -1.58 -5.41 -5.10
C LEU A 24 -0.41 -6.37 -5.32
N ARG A 25 0.02 -6.49 -6.57
CA ARG A 25 1.24 -7.20 -6.95
C ARG A 25 2.07 -6.30 -7.85
N LEU A 26 3.30 -6.02 -7.45
CA LEU A 26 4.27 -5.24 -8.20
C LEU A 26 5.38 -6.18 -8.66
N GLU A 27 5.57 -6.27 -9.97
CA GLU A 27 6.60 -7.10 -10.58
C GLU A 27 7.87 -6.30 -10.85
N ALA A 28 9.01 -7.00 -10.88
CA ALA A 28 10.25 -6.42 -11.39
C ALA A 28 10.12 -6.12 -12.89
N GLY A 29 10.74 -5.03 -13.35
CA GLY A 29 10.75 -4.65 -14.77
C GLY A 29 10.11 -3.28 -15.00
N PRO A 30 8.91 -3.19 -15.60
CA PRO A 30 8.34 -1.93 -16.04
C PRO A 30 8.02 -0.98 -14.88
N ARG A 31 8.16 0.33 -15.14
CA ARG A 31 7.78 1.37 -14.19
C ARG A 31 6.29 1.28 -13.85
N THR A 32 5.97 1.19 -12.57
CA THR A 32 4.59 1.28 -12.09
C THR A 32 4.30 2.71 -11.64
N VAL A 33 3.17 3.27 -12.05
CA VAL A 33 2.72 4.60 -11.64
C VAL A 33 1.44 4.49 -10.83
N ILE A 34 1.43 5.08 -9.63
CA ILE A 34 0.23 5.18 -8.79
C ILE A 34 -0.40 6.56 -9.02
N MET A 35 -1.60 6.58 -9.59
CA MET A 35 -2.34 7.81 -9.92
C MET A 35 -3.59 7.96 -9.06
N GLY A 36 -4.11 9.19 -8.98
CA GLY A 36 -5.31 9.53 -8.22
C GLY A 36 -5.29 10.97 -7.71
N ALA A 37 -6.43 11.47 -7.25
CA ALA A 37 -6.56 12.84 -6.74
C ALA A 37 -5.67 13.12 -5.51
N ASN A 38 -5.48 14.40 -5.20
CA ASN A 38 -4.84 14.81 -3.94
C ASN A 38 -5.66 14.28 -2.76
N GLY A 39 -4.99 13.73 -1.75
CA GLY A 39 -5.64 13.09 -0.61
C GLY A 39 -6.10 11.64 -0.83
N ALA A 40 -5.99 11.08 -2.04
CA ALA A 40 -6.43 9.69 -2.33
C ALA A 40 -5.58 8.57 -1.66
N GLY A 41 -4.63 8.91 -0.77
CA GLY A 41 -3.84 7.91 -0.06
C GLY A 41 -2.60 7.38 -0.78
N LYS A 42 -2.18 7.96 -1.91
CA LYS A 42 -1.01 7.51 -2.71
C LYS A 42 0.30 7.47 -1.90
N SER A 43 0.68 8.59 -1.28
CA SER A 43 1.91 8.66 -0.47
C SER A 43 1.82 7.77 0.77
N LEU A 44 0.61 7.57 1.30
CA LEU A 44 0.36 6.67 2.42
C LEU A 44 0.57 5.21 2.00
N LEU A 45 0.02 4.81 0.86
CA LEU A 45 0.24 3.50 0.25
C LEU A 45 1.73 3.25 0.04
N LEU A 46 2.47 4.19 -0.59
CA LEU A 46 3.91 4.04 -0.80
C LEU A 46 4.70 3.88 0.50
N ARG A 47 4.34 4.58 1.58
CA ARG A 47 4.97 4.41 2.89
C ARG A 47 4.73 3.01 3.47
N LEU A 48 3.52 2.47 3.34
CA LEU A 48 3.21 1.08 3.73
C LEU A 48 4.05 0.10 2.92
N LEU A 49 4.05 0.22 1.58
CA LEU A 49 4.80 -0.67 0.69
C LEU A 49 6.31 -0.62 0.91
N HIS A 50 6.85 0.47 1.46
CA HIS A 50 8.27 0.56 1.86
C HIS A 50 8.54 0.14 3.31
N GLY A 51 7.55 -0.33 4.06
CA GLY A 51 7.70 -0.72 5.45
C GLY A 51 7.91 0.46 6.41
N LEU A 52 7.71 1.70 5.96
CA LEU A 52 7.82 2.90 6.79
C LEU A 52 6.63 3.08 7.73
N LEU A 53 5.53 2.39 7.44
CA LEU A 53 4.34 2.31 8.29
C LEU A 53 3.93 0.84 8.41
N GLN A 54 3.53 0.43 9.60
CA GLN A 54 2.89 -0.88 9.78
C GLN A 54 1.42 -0.79 9.36
N PRO A 55 0.92 -1.76 8.57
CA PRO A 55 -0.50 -1.84 8.29
C PRO A 55 -1.28 -2.18 9.57
N THR A 56 -2.52 -1.69 9.66
CA THR A 56 -3.44 -2.07 10.75
C THR A 56 -3.91 -3.51 10.58
N SER A 57 -4.02 -3.99 9.33
CA SER A 57 -4.34 -5.36 8.98
C SER A 57 -3.84 -5.68 7.57
N GLY A 58 -3.72 -6.97 7.26
CA GLY A 58 -3.18 -7.45 5.99
C GLY A 58 -1.67 -7.65 6.07
N THR A 59 -1.06 -7.95 4.92
CA THR A 59 0.37 -8.30 4.84
C THR A 59 1.05 -7.66 3.65
N ILE A 60 2.36 -7.45 3.77
CA ILE A 60 3.25 -7.05 2.69
C ILE A 60 4.41 -8.04 2.66
N ALA A 61 4.71 -8.58 1.48
CA ALA A 61 5.87 -9.42 1.20
C ALA A 61 6.72 -8.75 0.11
N TRP A 62 8.04 -8.77 0.27
CA TRP A 62 9.04 -8.10 -0.57
C TRP A 62 10.00 -9.07 -1.25
#